data_AF-A0AAN8LS63-F1
#
_entry.id   AF-A0AAN8LS63-F1
#
_cell.length_a   1.000
_cell.length_b   1.000
_cell.length_c   1.000
_cell.angle_alpha   90.00
_cell.angle_beta   90.00
_cell.angle_gamma   90.00
#
_symmetry.space_group_name_H-M   'P 1'
#
loop_
_entity.id
_entity.type
_entity.pdbx_description
1 polymer ?
#
loop_
_entity_poly.entity_id
_entity_poly.type
_entity_poly.pdbx_seq_one_letter_code
_entity_poly.pdbx_strand_id
1 'polypeptide(L)'
;MCIDDVVPTVTVRTYPNQKPWITGNIRTELKGRAAAFKERDSNPDAYKKSRYALRRTIKQTKSQYRTKTESYYTGSDARRMWQGLKTITDYNGKHSRELPSDTSLPDELNHFYTRFEASNTEACMRAPAV
;
A
#
# COMPACT_ATOMS: atom_id res chain seq x y z
N MET A 1 -12.99 7.47 -50.86
CA MET A 1 -12.70 8.35 -49.72
C MET A 1 -12.72 7.47 -48.48
N CYS A 2 -11.56 6.93 -48.10
CA CYS A 2 -11.46 6.03 -46.94
C CYS A 2 -11.09 6.88 -45.73
N ILE A 3 -11.98 6.84 -44.73
CA ILE A 3 -11.89 7.55 -43.46
C ILE A 3 -10.67 7.00 -42.72
N ASP A 4 -9.80 7.91 -42.26
CA ASP A 4 -8.62 7.58 -41.45
C ASP A 4 -9.02 6.67 -40.28
N ASP A 5 -8.49 5.45 -40.28
CA ASP A 5 -8.54 4.54 -39.13
C ASP A 5 -7.69 5.14 -38.01
N VAL A 6 -8.29 6.04 -37.23
CA VAL A 6 -7.64 6.63 -36.06
C VAL A 6 -7.57 5.57 -34.98
N VAL A 7 -6.42 4.92 -34.83
CA VAL A 7 -6.14 4.02 -33.71
C VAL A 7 -6.16 4.87 -32.42
N PRO A 8 -7.09 4.63 -31.48
CA PRO A 8 -7.17 5.44 -30.28
C PRO A 8 -5.94 5.20 -29.41
N THR A 9 -5.25 6.30 -29.06
CA THR A 9 -4.14 6.25 -28.11
C THR A 9 -4.70 6.15 -26.70
N VAL A 10 -4.41 5.06 -26.00
CA VAL A 10 -4.88 4.83 -24.62
C VAL A 10 -3.73 4.99 -23.64
N THR A 11 -3.88 5.90 -22.67
CA THR A 11 -2.88 6.08 -21.61
C THR A 11 -3.15 5.10 -20.47
N VAL A 12 -2.23 4.16 -20.22
CA VAL A 12 -2.31 3.18 -19.13
C VAL A 12 -1.49 3.66 -17.94
N ARG A 13 -2.15 4.01 -16.82
CA ARG A 13 -1.48 4.42 -15.59
C ARG A 13 -1.14 3.19 -14.74
N THR A 14 0.15 2.97 -14.49
CA THR A 14 0.63 1.90 -13.62
C THR A 14 1.01 2.48 -12.26
N TYR A 15 0.41 1.98 -11.19
CA TYR A 15 0.73 2.41 -9.83
C TYR A 15 1.87 1.56 -9.25
N PRO A 16 2.78 2.15 -8.45
CA PRO A 16 3.82 1.41 -7.74
C PRO A 16 3.25 0.33 -6.81
N ASN A 17 2.03 0.53 -6.29
CA ASN A 17 1.31 -0.45 -5.48
C ASN A 17 0.59 -1.47 -6.37
N GLN A 18 1.35 -2.22 -7.18
CA GLN A 18 0.79 -3.42 -7.79
C GLN A 18 0.36 -4.36 -6.69
N LYS A 19 -0.83 -4.94 -6.84
CA LYS A 19 -1.36 -5.85 -5.82
C LYS A 19 -0.35 -6.99 -5.63
N PRO A 20 0.12 -7.25 -4.40
CA PRO A 20 1.23 -8.19 -4.15
C PRO A 20 0.92 -9.65 -4.53
N TRP A 21 -0.35 -9.97 -4.74
CA TRP A 21 -0.81 -11.26 -5.25
C TRP A 21 -0.78 -11.39 -6.78
N ILE A 22 -0.40 -10.35 -7.54
CA ILE A 22 -0.23 -10.42 -9.00
C ILE A 22 1.12 -11.08 -9.33
N THR A 23 1.09 -12.41 -9.43
CA THR A 23 2.28 -13.22 -9.75
C THR A 23 2.50 -13.37 -11.26
N GLY A 24 3.67 -13.88 -11.66
CA GLY A 24 4.00 -14.20 -13.06
C GLY A 24 2.96 -15.10 -13.73
N ASN A 25 2.45 -16.11 -13.00
CA ASN A 25 1.41 -17.01 -13.50
C ASN A 25 0.12 -16.27 -13.88
N ILE A 26 -0.32 -15.30 -13.07
CA ILE A 26 -1.50 -14.48 -13.41
C ILE A 26 -1.26 -13.66 -14.67
N ARG A 27 -0.04 -13.13 -14.85
CA ARG A 27 0.34 -12.39 -16.07
C ARG A 27 0.33 -13.30 -17.29
N THR A 28 0.81 -14.54 -17.17
CA THR A 28 0.76 -15.54 -18.24
C THR A 28 -0.66 -15.92 -18.61
N GLU A 29 -1.52 -16.18 -17.62
CA GLU A 29 -2.96 -16.47 -17.82
C GLU A 29 -3.71 -15.28 -18.44
N LEU A 30 -3.37 -14.04 -18.07
CA LEU A 30 -3.91 -12.83 -18.69
C LEU A 30 -3.53 -12.75 -20.17
N LYS A 31 -2.27 -13.02 -20.51
CA LYS A 31 -1.80 -13.07 -21.91
C LYS A 31 -2.50 -14.19 -22.69
N GLY A 32 -2.60 -15.39 -22.12
CA GLY A 32 -3.29 -16.52 -22.75
C GLY A 32 -4.77 -16.25 -23.02
N ARG A 33 -5.48 -15.63 -22.06
CA ARG A 33 -6.86 -15.19 -22.26
C ARG A 33 -6.99 -14.10 -23.33
N ALA A 34 -6.04 -13.15 -23.37
CA ALA A 34 -6.05 -12.09 -24.38
C ALA A 34 -5.83 -12.67 -25.79
N ALA A 35 -4.97 -13.68 -25.94
CA ALA A 35 -4.84 -14.42 -27.19
C ALA A 35 -6.13 -15.16 -27.56
N ALA A 36 -6.70 -15.94 -26.63
CA ALA A 36 -7.96 -16.66 -26.86
C ALA A 36 -9.15 -15.75 -27.14
N PHE A 37 -9.12 -14.49 -26.68
CA PHE A 37 -10.15 -13.50 -27.00
C PHE A 37 -10.12 -13.08 -28.47
N LYS A 38 -8.93 -13.02 -29.10
CA LYS A 38 -8.80 -12.68 -30.53
C LYS A 38 -9.42 -13.74 -31.44
N GLU A 39 -9.42 -14.99 -31.00
CA GLU A 39 -9.96 -16.14 -31.74
C GLU A 39 -11.32 -16.61 -31.18
N ARG A 40 -12.00 -15.78 -30.37
CA ARG A 40 -13.19 -16.19 -29.61
C ARG A 40 -14.31 -16.71 -30.51
N ASP A 41 -14.53 -16.09 -31.66
CA ASP A 41 -15.65 -16.42 -32.53
C ASP A 41 -15.42 -17.75 -33.28
N SER A 42 -14.16 -18.12 -33.53
CA SER A 42 -13.78 -19.41 -34.12
C SER A 42 -13.57 -20.51 -33.07
N ASN A 43 -13.19 -20.15 -31.84
CA ASN A 43 -12.90 -21.11 -30.76
C ASN A 43 -13.46 -20.63 -29.40
N PRO A 44 -14.79 -20.65 -29.23
CA PRO A 44 -15.44 -20.15 -28.02
C PRO A 44 -15.08 -20.97 -26.77
N ASP A 45 -14.83 -22.27 -26.92
CA ASP A 45 -14.45 -23.16 -25.81
C ASP A 45 -13.05 -22.87 -25.26
N ALA A 46 -12.08 -22.58 -26.13
CA ALA A 46 -10.75 -22.16 -25.67
C ALA A 46 -10.81 -20.83 -24.89
N TYR A 47 -11.63 -19.88 -25.35
CA TYR A 47 -11.85 -18.64 -24.61
C TYR A 47 -12.53 -18.89 -23.25
N LYS A 48 -13.55 -19.75 -23.21
CA LYS A 48 -14.22 -20.13 -21.96
C LYS A 48 -13.24 -20.80 -21.00
N LYS A 49 -12.42 -21.75 -21.47
CA LYS A 49 -11.40 -22.45 -20.69
C LYS A 49 -10.38 -21.49 -20.09
N SER A 50 -9.80 -20.60 -20.90
CA SER A 50 -8.82 -19.60 -20.42
C SER A 50 -9.44 -18.62 -19.40
N ARG A 51 -10.71 -18.23 -19.58
CA ARG A 51 -11.46 -17.43 -18.60
C ARG A 51 -11.57 -18.13 -17.25
N TYR A 52 -11.96 -19.41 -17.24
CA TYR A 52 -12.10 -20.17 -16.00
C TYR A 52 -10.74 -20.44 -15.33
N ALA A 53 -9.70 -20.77 -16.11
CA ALA A 53 -8.34 -20.96 -15.62
C ALA A 53 -7.84 -19.69 -14.91
N LEU A 54 -7.92 -18.52 -15.57
CA LEU A 54 -7.55 -17.25 -14.96
C LEU A 54 -8.31 -16.97 -13.65
N ARG A 55 -9.63 -17.20 -13.61
CA ARG A 55 -10.43 -17.01 -12.38
C ARG A 55 -9.97 -17.92 -11.25
N ARG A 56 -9.68 -19.19 -11.54
CA ARG A 56 -9.16 -20.16 -10.56
C ARG A 56 -7.80 -19.72 -10.03
N THR A 57 -6.88 -19.35 -10.91
CA THR A 57 -5.54 -18.89 -10.55
C THR A 57 -5.59 -17.64 -9.67
N ILE A 58 -6.45 -16.66 -10.00
CA ILE A 58 -6.66 -15.45 -9.17
C ILE A 58 -7.22 -15.82 -7.78
N LYS A 59 -8.20 -16.73 -7.71
CA LYS A 59 -8.78 -17.15 -6.43
C LYS A 59 -7.72 -17.83 -5.55
N GLN A 60 -6.94 -18.73 -6.14
CA GLN A 60 -5.89 -19.47 -5.44
C GLN A 60 -4.78 -18.54 -4.93
N THR A 61 -4.25 -17.68 -5.79
CA THR A 61 -3.17 -16.73 -5.42
C THR A 61 -3.62 -15.74 -4.35
N LYS A 62 -4.85 -15.23 -4.42
CA LYS A 62 -5.42 -14.41 -3.34
C LYS A 62 -5.53 -15.17 -2.02
N SER A 63 -5.96 -16.44 -2.06
CA SER A 63 -6.04 -17.28 -0.86
C SER A 63 -4.66 -17.51 -0.26
N GLN A 64 -3.66 -17.85 -1.08
CA GLN A 64 -2.29 -18.05 -0.63
C GLN A 64 -1.71 -16.78 -0.02
N TYR A 65 -1.94 -15.63 -0.66
CA TYR A 65 -1.51 -14.34 -0.11
C TYR A 65 -2.19 -14.05 1.23
N ARG A 66 -3.51 -14.29 1.34
CA ARG A 66 -4.25 -14.15 2.60
C ARG A 66 -3.64 -15.01 3.71
N THR A 67 -3.45 -16.30 3.46
CA THR A 67 -2.84 -17.22 4.44
C THR A 67 -1.44 -16.78 4.85
N LYS A 68 -0.62 -16.32 3.89
CA LYS A 68 0.70 -15.76 4.19
C LYS A 68 0.59 -14.52 5.09
N THR A 69 -0.30 -13.60 4.77
CA THR A 69 -0.50 -12.38 5.57
C THR A 69 -0.99 -12.71 6.98
N GLU A 70 -1.96 -13.61 7.11
CA GLU A 70 -2.49 -14.04 8.41
C GLU A 70 -1.42 -14.76 9.26
N SER A 71 -0.50 -15.51 8.63
CA SER A 71 0.58 -16.23 9.33
C SER A 71 1.57 -15.32 10.08
N TYR A 72 1.62 -14.02 9.79
CA TYR A 72 2.42 -13.06 10.55
C TYR A 72 1.83 -12.74 11.92
N TYR A 73 0.55 -13.05 12.16
CA TYR A 73 -0.22 -12.61 13.33
C TYR A 73 -0.73 -13.76 14.20
N THR A 74 -0.33 -15.00 13.92
CA THR A 74 -0.80 -16.19 14.68
C THR A 74 -0.09 -16.40 16.02
N GLY A 75 0.92 -15.61 16.35
CA GLY A 75 1.68 -15.72 17.60
C GLY A 75 1.96 -14.35 18.24
N SER A 76 2.65 -14.35 19.38
CA SER A 76 3.00 -13.15 20.15
C SER A 76 4.34 -12.50 19.75
N ASP A 77 4.92 -12.89 18.61
CA ASP A 77 6.19 -12.35 18.12
C ASP A 77 5.98 -10.97 17.44
N ALA A 78 6.26 -9.92 18.20
CA ALA A 78 6.15 -8.54 17.74
C ALA A 78 7.00 -8.27 16.48
N ARG A 79 8.17 -8.92 16.33
CA ARG A 79 9.02 -8.75 15.15
C ARG A 79 8.37 -9.30 13.89
N ARG A 80 7.72 -10.46 13.98
CA ARG A 80 6.96 -11.04 12.85
C ARG A 80 5.72 -10.22 12.52
N MET A 81 5.02 -9.69 13.52
CA MET A 81 3.90 -8.77 13.29
C MET A 81 4.34 -7.52 12.52
N TRP A 82 5.48 -6.91 12.91
CA TRP A 82 6.06 -5.77 12.20
C TRP A 82 6.45 -6.10 10.75
N GLN A 83 6.99 -7.30 10.50
CA GLN A 83 7.23 -7.78 9.13
C GLN A 83 5.94 -7.90 8.32
N GLY A 84 4.85 -8.37 8.93
CA GLY A 84 3.52 -8.41 8.32
C GLY A 84 3.03 -7.02 7.92
N LEU A 85 3.12 -6.05 8.83
CA LEU A 85 2.76 -4.64 8.57
C LEU A 85 3.61 -4.05 7.43
N LYS A 86 4.92 -4.30 7.43
CA LYS A 86 5.83 -3.88 6.36
C LYS A 86 5.41 -4.46 5.01
N THR A 87 5.02 -5.73 4.97
CA THR A 87 4.60 -6.45 3.76
C THR A 87 3.29 -5.94 3.19
N ILE A 88 2.34 -5.51 4.03
CA ILE A 88 1.04 -4.96 3.59
C ILE A 88 1.20 -3.53 3.07
N THR A 89 2.05 -2.73 3.73
CA THR A 89 2.23 -1.31 3.44
C THR A 89 3.27 -1.02 2.37
N ASP A 90 4.06 -2.02 1.97
CA ASP A 90 5.27 -1.87 1.13
C ASP A 90 6.23 -0.79 1.69
N TYR A 91 6.20 -0.61 3.02
CA TYR A 91 7.00 0.40 3.68
C TYR A 91 8.45 -0.07 3.75
N ASN A 92 9.29 0.38 2.82
CA ASN A 92 10.69 -0.04 2.80
C ASN A 92 11.61 0.75 3.76
N GLY A 93 11.03 1.56 4.66
CA GLY A 93 11.78 2.56 5.40
C GLY A 93 12.16 3.69 4.46
N LYS A 94 11.95 4.93 4.88
CA LYS A 94 12.70 6.01 4.23
C LYS A 94 14.17 5.75 4.56
N HIS A 95 15.08 5.87 3.59
CA HIS A 95 16.47 6.19 3.94
C HIS A 95 16.36 7.34 4.91
N SER A 96 16.91 7.16 6.12
CA SER A 96 16.86 8.14 7.19
C SER A 96 17.00 9.52 6.55
N ARG A 97 15.91 10.29 6.51
CA ARG A 97 16.04 11.69 6.16
C ARG A 97 16.94 12.17 7.28
N GLU A 98 18.18 12.52 6.95
CA GLU A 98 19.14 13.05 7.91
C GLU A 98 18.35 14.00 8.80
N LEU A 99 18.17 13.61 10.07
CA LEU A 99 17.56 14.51 11.01
C LEU A 99 18.41 15.77 10.92
N PRO A 100 17.78 16.97 10.83
CA PRO A 100 18.57 18.18 10.93
C PRO A 100 19.41 18.03 12.19
N SER A 101 20.73 18.13 12.04
CA SER A 101 21.73 18.01 13.10
C SER A 101 21.64 19.15 14.12
N ASP A 102 20.50 19.82 14.13
CA ASP A 102 20.20 20.95 14.98
C ASP A 102 19.87 20.42 16.37
N THR A 103 20.91 20.39 17.20
CA THR A 103 20.82 19.98 18.60
C THR A 103 19.98 20.94 19.44
N SER A 104 19.58 22.10 18.90
CA SER A 104 18.75 23.09 19.59
C SER A 104 17.25 22.76 19.59
N LEU A 105 16.79 21.88 18.69
CA LEU A 105 15.36 21.56 18.55
C LEU A 105 14.69 21.08 19.85
N PRO A 106 15.31 20.19 20.67
CA PRO A 106 14.73 19.80 21.95
C PRO A 106 14.54 20.99 22.90
N ASP A 107 15.51 21.91 22.94
CA ASP A 107 15.46 23.10 23.79
C ASP A 107 14.37 24.09 23.33
N GLU A 108 14.23 24.29 22.01
CA GLU A 108 13.15 25.11 21.44
C GLU A 108 11.76 24.56 21.78
N LEU A 109 11.57 23.23 21.65
CA LEU A 109 10.32 22.59 22.02
C LEU A 109 10.03 22.73 23.52
N ASN A 110 11.06 22.52 24.35
CA ASN A 110 10.92 22.65 25.78
C ASN A 110 10.52 24.08 26.16
N HIS A 111 11.15 25.11 25.56
CA HIS A 111 10.78 26.50 25.76
C HIS A 111 9.34 26.80 25.27
N PHE A 112 8.95 26.25 24.11
CA PHE A 112 7.61 26.45 23.55
C PHE A 112 6.50 25.87 24.43
N TYR A 113 6.69 24.68 25.00
CA TYR A 113 5.68 24.04 25.85
C TYR A 113 5.69 24.56 27.28
N THR A 114 6.83 25.03 27.81
CA THR A 114 6.94 25.59 29.16
C THR A 114 6.59 27.08 29.25
N ARG A 115 6.37 27.78 28.13
CA ARG A 115 6.02 29.22 28.13
C ARG A 115 4.78 29.60 28.95
N PHE A 116 3.89 28.64 29.21
CA PHE A 116 2.68 28.84 30.01
C PHE A 116 2.88 28.55 31.51
N GLU A 117 3.94 27.85 31.88
CA GLU A 117 4.27 27.51 33.27
C GLU A 117 4.74 28.76 34.04
N ALA A 118 5.52 29.63 33.40
CA ALA A 118 6.03 30.87 34.01
C ALA A 118 4.93 31.88 34.36
N SER A 119 3.81 31.88 33.62
CA SER A 119 2.64 32.72 33.90
C SER A 119 1.76 32.19 35.04
N ASN A 120 1.92 30.93 35.47
CA ASN A 120 1.12 30.33 36.55
C ASN A 120 1.65 30.66 37.94
N THR A 121 2.87 31.17 38.06
CA THR A 121 3.48 31.55 39.35
C THR A 121 3.18 32.98 39.80
N GLU A 122 2.63 33.84 38.92
CA GLU A 122 2.41 35.27 39.24
C GLU A 122 0.93 35.67 39.51
N ALA A 123 0.03 34.74 39.82
CA ALA A 123 -1.30 35.12 40.30
C ALA A 123 -1.94 34.13 41.27
N CYS A 124 -1.48 34.17 42.53
CA CYS A 124 -2.41 34.06 43.66
C CYS A 124 -1.83 34.83 44.85
N MET A 125 -1.75 36.17 44.71
CA MET A 125 -1.68 37.00 45.90
C MET A 125 -2.97 36.77 46.69
N ARG A 126 -2.82 36.20 47.90
CA ARG A 126 -3.89 36.04 48.89
C ARG A 126 -4.70 37.33 48.99
N ALA A 127 -6.00 37.25 48.71
CA ALA A 127 -6.94 38.29 49.15
C ALA A 127 -7.00 38.26 50.70
N PRO A 128 -7.01 39.42 51.38
CA PRO A 128 -7.13 39.45 52.83
C PRO A 128 -8.56 39.07 53.23
N ALA A 129 -8.67 38.29 54.31
CA ALA A 129 -9.96 37.92 54.89
C ALA A 129 -10.62 39.15 55.54
N VAL A 130 -11.90 39.36 55.23
CA VAL A 130 -12.82 40.24 55.96
C VAL A 130 -13.54 39.43 57.02
#